data_AF-A0A101X7E7-F1
#
_entry.id   AF-A0A101X7E7-F1
#
_cell.length_a   1.000
_cell.length_b   1.000
_cell.length_c   1.000
_cell.angle_alpha   90.00
_cell.angle_beta   90.00
_cell.angle_gamma   90.00
#
_symmetry.space_group_name_H-M   'P 1'
#
loop_
_entity.id
_entity.type
_entity.pdbx_description
1 polymer ?
#
loop_
_entity_poly.entity_id
_entity_poly.type
_entity_poly.pdbx_seq_one_letter_code
_entity_poly.pdbx_strand_id
1 'polypeptide(L)'
;MGRFVGVGLIGHGFMGRAHSLAWRNITLFTDSPLTPVLKAVAGRSEDALRGFAARFGFERYYTDYRLMIKDPGIDIIDNVTPNYMHAEPTIEAMEAGKHVIVEKPMAMNSREAYEMVRVAERTGVINMVAHNYRFVPAIVLARQLIGSGSLGRIYHFRALYLQQSLANLEAPMTWRLRREYAGYGTIADLGSHVIDLARY
;
A
#
# COMPACT_ATOMS: atom_id res chain seq x y z
N MET A 1 28.54 5.12 4.67
CA MET A 1 27.63 6.16 4.14
C MET A 1 26.38 5.43 3.68
N GLY A 2 25.21 5.70 4.26
CA GLY A 2 23.97 5.00 3.90
C GLY A 2 23.57 5.26 2.45
N ARG A 3 22.96 4.28 1.78
CA ARG A 3 22.49 4.40 0.40
C ARG A 3 21.10 5.03 0.41
N PHE A 4 20.90 6.12 -0.33
CA PHE A 4 19.59 6.73 -0.48
C PHE A 4 18.71 5.92 -1.43
N VAL A 5 17.40 5.92 -1.16
CA VAL A 5 16.39 5.24 -1.98
C VAL A 5 15.24 6.21 -2.26
N GLY A 6 15.02 6.56 -3.52
CA GLY A 6 13.99 7.49 -3.93
C GLY A 6 12.60 6.88 -3.89
N VAL A 7 11.66 7.52 -3.18
CA VAL A 7 10.27 7.07 -3.05
C VAL A 7 9.36 7.97 -3.89
N GLY A 8 8.59 7.35 -4.78
CA GLY A 8 7.50 7.95 -5.55
C GLY A 8 6.15 7.48 -5.03
N LEU A 9 5.29 8.40 -4.58
CA LEU A 9 3.97 8.08 -4.04
C LEU A 9 2.88 8.38 -5.07
N ILE A 10 2.05 7.40 -5.43
CA ILE A 10 0.87 7.60 -6.28
C ILE A 10 -0.37 7.68 -5.37
N GLY A 11 -0.96 8.87 -5.26
CA GLY A 11 -2.14 9.14 -4.44
C GLY A 11 -1.84 9.99 -3.20
N HIS A 12 -2.52 11.14 -3.11
CA HIS A 12 -2.32 12.13 -2.05
C HIS A 12 -3.51 12.19 -1.05
N GLY A 13 -4.27 11.10 -0.96
CA GLY A 13 -5.43 10.95 -0.08
C GLY A 13 -5.05 10.66 1.38
N PHE A 14 -5.98 10.06 2.13
CA PHE A 14 -5.73 9.68 3.53
C PHE A 14 -4.52 8.73 3.67
N MET A 15 -4.45 7.66 2.87
CA MET A 15 -3.33 6.71 2.92
C MET A 15 -2.02 7.34 2.46
N GLY A 16 -2.05 8.27 1.51
CA GLY A 16 -0.86 9.05 1.14
C GLY A 16 -0.24 9.78 2.33
N ARG A 17 -1.07 10.36 3.22
CA ARG A 17 -0.57 11.00 4.45
C ARG A 17 0.08 10.00 5.40
N ALA A 18 -0.55 8.85 5.63
CA ALA A 18 -0.04 7.81 6.53
C ALA A 18 1.29 7.23 6.02
N HIS A 19 1.37 6.91 4.72
CA HIS A 19 2.58 6.39 4.08
C HIS A 19 3.71 7.42 4.08
N SER A 20 3.41 8.69 3.80
CA SER A 20 4.40 9.76 3.88
C SER A 20 5.00 9.90 5.28
N LEU A 21 4.19 9.73 6.33
CA LEU A 21 4.70 9.72 7.71
C LEU A 21 5.59 8.51 7.98
N ALA A 22 5.22 7.33 7.48
CA ALA A 22 6.04 6.12 7.63
C ALA A 22 7.41 6.30 6.96
N TRP A 23 7.45 6.72 5.69
CA TRP A 23 8.69 6.94 4.95
C TRP A 23 9.61 7.97 5.60
N ARG A 24 9.04 9.05 6.18
CA ARG A 24 9.84 10.08 6.86
C ARG A 24 10.47 9.59 8.16
N ASN A 25 9.78 8.72 8.88
CA ASN A 25 10.13 8.38 10.24
C ASN A 25 10.79 7.01 10.37
N ILE A 26 10.74 6.14 9.34
CA ILE A 26 11.20 4.75 9.45
C ILE A 26 12.67 4.64 9.89
N THR A 27 13.53 5.57 9.48
CA THR A 27 14.94 5.59 9.88
C THR A 27 15.16 5.88 11.37
N LEU A 28 14.17 6.43 12.07
CA LEU A 28 14.21 6.61 13.52
C LEU A 28 14.00 5.29 14.28
N PHE A 29 13.49 4.26 13.60
CA PHE A 29 13.10 2.98 14.21
C PHE A 29 13.89 1.79 13.66
N THR A 30 14.78 1.99 12.68
CA THR A 30 15.52 0.90 12.04
C THR A 30 16.98 1.29 11.85
N ASP A 31 17.89 0.33 12.08
CA ASP A 31 19.33 0.46 11.75
C ASP A 31 19.62 0.14 10.27
N SER A 32 18.64 0.33 9.39
CA SER A 32 18.77 0.05 7.96
C SER A 32 19.88 0.91 7.35
N PRO A 33 20.76 0.33 6.51
CA PRO A 33 21.74 1.12 5.75
C PRO A 33 21.10 1.92 4.60
N LEU A 34 19.79 1.74 4.37
CA LEU A 34 19.02 2.44 3.34
C LEU A 34 18.23 3.61 3.94
N THR A 35 18.36 4.79 3.32
CA THR A 35 17.63 6.00 3.73
C THR A 35 16.60 6.38 2.66
N PRO A 36 15.30 6.24 2.91
CA PRO A 36 14.28 6.68 1.96
C PRO A 36 14.28 8.21 1.83
N VAL A 37 14.08 8.69 0.60
CA VAL A 37 13.92 10.11 0.28
C VAL A 37 12.57 10.28 -0.42
N LEU A 38 11.72 11.15 0.12
CA LEU A 38 10.46 11.50 -0.52
C LEU A 38 10.74 12.33 -1.79
N LYS A 39 10.83 11.65 -2.93
CA LYS A 39 11.25 12.26 -4.18
C LYS A 39 10.07 12.91 -4.91
N ALA A 40 9.01 12.16 -5.13
CA ALA A 40 7.86 12.69 -5.87
C ALA A 40 6.51 12.15 -5.39
N VAL A 41 5.48 12.95 -5.59
CA VAL A 41 4.08 12.53 -5.43
C VAL A 41 3.31 12.72 -6.74
N ALA A 42 2.46 11.77 -7.11
CA ALA A 42 1.64 11.80 -8.31
C ALA A 42 0.13 11.79 -8.00
N GLY A 43 -0.63 12.51 -8.82
CA GLY A 43 -2.09 12.65 -8.71
C GLY A 43 -2.64 13.52 -9.84
N ARG A 44 -3.92 13.88 -9.79
CA ARG A 44 -4.58 14.60 -10.91
C ARG A 44 -4.68 16.11 -10.72
N SER A 45 -4.68 16.58 -9.47
CA SER A 45 -4.88 18.00 -9.14
C SER A 45 -3.55 18.62 -8.78
N GLU A 46 -3.04 19.49 -9.65
CA GLU A 46 -1.77 20.19 -9.46
C GLU A 46 -1.74 20.98 -8.15
N ASP A 47 -2.79 21.74 -7.84
CA ASP A 47 -2.89 22.52 -6.60
C ASP A 47 -2.82 21.62 -5.35
N ALA A 48 -3.54 20.50 -5.37
CA ALA A 48 -3.52 19.54 -4.25
C ALA A 48 -2.15 18.88 -4.10
N LEU A 49 -1.48 18.57 -5.21
CA LEU A 49 -0.15 17.98 -5.22
C LEU A 49 0.91 18.94 -4.71
N ARG A 50 0.89 20.19 -5.16
CA ARG A 50 1.82 21.23 -4.70
C ARG A 50 1.72 21.42 -3.18
N GLY A 51 0.50 21.51 -2.65
CA GLY A 51 0.27 21.61 -1.21
C GLY A 51 0.70 20.35 -0.45
N PHE A 52 0.42 19.17 -0.98
CA PHE A 52 0.81 17.89 -0.37
C PHE A 52 2.33 17.71 -0.36
N ALA A 53 3.01 18.00 -1.47
CA ALA A 53 4.45 17.91 -1.62
C ALA A 53 5.15 18.82 -0.62
N ALA A 54 4.76 20.10 -0.54
CA ALA A 54 5.30 21.04 0.43
C ALA A 54 5.07 20.58 1.89
N ARG A 55 3.86 20.08 2.20
CA ARG A 55 3.51 19.64 3.56
C ARG A 55 4.34 18.43 4.02
N PHE A 56 4.51 17.44 3.15
CA PHE A 56 5.20 16.19 3.52
C PHE A 56 6.68 16.18 3.16
N GLY A 57 7.18 17.14 2.38
CA GLY A 57 8.58 17.25 2.02
C GLY A 57 8.96 16.41 0.79
N PHE A 58 8.05 16.28 -0.18
CA PHE A 58 8.40 15.72 -1.49
C PHE A 58 9.13 16.78 -2.33
N GLU A 59 10.21 16.38 -3.00
CA GLU A 59 11.01 17.30 -3.82
C GLU A 59 10.24 17.84 -5.04
N ARG A 60 9.29 17.07 -5.58
CA ARG A 60 8.48 17.45 -6.75
C ARG A 60 7.13 16.73 -6.78
N TYR A 61 6.31 17.06 -7.78
CA TYR A 61 5.06 16.38 -8.07
C TYR A 61 4.85 16.16 -9.56
N TYR A 62 4.03 15.17 -9.90
CA TYR A 62 3.62 14.84 -11.27
C TYR A 62 2.10 14.77 -11.39
N THR A 63 1.55 15.38 -12.44
CA THR A 63 0.12 15.23 -12.79
C THR A 63 -0.17 13.95 -13.59
N ASP A 64 0.88 13.27 -14.05
CA ASP A 64 0.85 11.96 -14.69
C ASP A 64 1.86 11.02 -14.00
N TYR A 65 1.36 9.93 -13.40
CA TYR A 65 2.20 8.97 -12.70
C TYR A 65 3.20 8.28 -13.63
N ARG A 66 2.92 8.18 -14.94
CA ARG A 66 3.82 7.52 -15.90
C ARG A 66 5.12 8.28 -16.07
N LEU A 67 5.09 9.60 -15.94
CA LEU A 67 6.29 10.44 -15.92
C LEU A 67 7.12 10.18 -14.64
N MET A 68 6.46 9.98 -13.51
CA MET A 68 7.13 9.64 -12.25
C MET A 68 7.79 8.25 -12.31
N ILE A 69 7.14 7.25 -12.91
CA ILE A 69 7.72 5.90 -13.09
C ILE A 69 9.00 5.95 -13.93
N LYS A 70 9.07 6.84 -14.92
CA LYS A 70 10.25 7.03 -15.78
C LYS A 70 11.40 7.81 -15.11
N ASP A 71 11.17 8.43 -13.96
CA ASP A 71 12.22 9.20 -13.27
C ASP A 71 13.32 8.26 -12.74
N PRO A 72 14.59 8.42 -13.16
CA PRO A 72 15.70 7.59 -12.68
C PRO A 72 16.02 7.81 -11.20
N GLY A 73 15.56 8.91 -10.59
CA GLY A 73 15.70 9.20 -9.18
C GLY A 73 14.66 8.51 -8.28
N ILE A 74 13.73 7.74 -8.84
CA ILE A 74 12.74 6.94 -8.11
C ILE A 74 13.17 5.47 -8.14
N ASP A 75 13.29 4.84 -6.97
CA ASP A 75 13.61 3.43 -6.81
C ASP A 75 12.37 2.61 -6.39
N ILE A 76 11.49 3.22 -5.58
CA ILE A 76 10.29 2.61 -5.01
C ILE A 76 9.06 3.38 -5.47
N ILE A 77 8.04 2.67 -5.95
CA ILE A 77 6.69 3.20 -6.16
C ILE A 77 5.77 2.71 -5.06
N ASP A 78 5.16 3.65 -4.35
CA ASP A 78 4.16 3.44 -3.32
C ASP A 78 2.78 3.83 -3.86
N ASN A 79 1.96 2.84 -4.22
CA ASN A 79 0.66 3.04 -4.82
C ASN A 79 -0.45 2.94 -3.78
N VAL A 80 -0.97 4.10 -3.38
CA VAL A 80 -2.03 4.27 -2.36
C VAL A 80 -3.34 4.80 -2.94
N THR A 81 -3.55 4.54 -4.24
CA THR A 81 -4.75 4.97 -4.96
C THR A 81 -5.97 4.13 -4.58
N PRO A 82 -7.17 4.41 -5.11
CA PRO A 82 -8.29 3.47 -5.01
C PRO A 82 -8.05 2.20 -5.83
N ASN A 83 -8.75 1.12 -5.47
CA ASN A 83 -8.54 -0.24 -5.99
C ASN A 83 -8.41 -0.35 -7.52
N TYR A 84 -9.23 0.40 -8.27
CA TYR A 84 -9.21 0.38 -9.74
C TYR A 84 -7.92 0.93 -10.37
N MET A 85 -7.09 1.65 -9.60
CA MET A 85 -5.80 2.20 -10.01
C MET A 85 -4.62 1.43 -9.40
N HIS A 86 -4.85 0.25 -8.82
CA HIS A 86 -3.75 -0.55 -8.28
C HIS A 86 -2.97 -1.25 -9.39
N ALA A 87 -3.66 -2.04 -10.22
CA ALA A 87 -3.01 -2.97 -11.14
C ALA A 87 -2.13 -2.27 -12.19
N GLU A 88 -2.69 -1.35 -12.98
CA GLU A 88 -1.96 -0.74 -14.10
C GLU A 88 -0.71 0.05 -13.66
N PRO A 89 -0.78 1.02 -12.73
CA PRO A 89 0.41 1.77 -12.32
C PRO A 89 1.46 0.89 -11.63
N THR A 90 1.03 -0.12 -10.86
CA THR A 90 1.96 -1.02 -10.17
C THR A 90 2.64 -1.98 -11.15
N ILE A 91 1.94 -2.50 -12.16
CA ILE A 91 2.55 -3.31 -13.24
C ILE A 91 3.54 -2.47 -14.02
N GLU A 92 3.16 -1.27 -14.46
CA GLU A 92 4.07 -0.36 -15.18
C GLU A 92 5.34 -0.06 -14.36
N ALA A 93 5.20 0.15 -13.04
CA ALA A 93 6.31 0.39 -12.15
C ALA A 93 7.26 -0.82 -12.05
N MET A 94 6.70 -2.03 -11.89
CA MET A 94 7.50 -3.25 -11.83
C MET A 94 8.23 -3.52 -13.15
N GLU A 95 7.57 -3.30 -14.29
CA GLU A 95 8.17 -3.45 -15.61
C GLU A 95 9.28 -2.42 -15.88
N ALA A 96 9.19 -1.24 -15.28
CA ALA A 96 10.25 -0.25 -15.26
C ALA A 96 11.38 -0.56 -14.24
N GLY A 97 11.34 -1.72 -13.58
CA GLY A 97 12.34 -2.17 -12.61
C GLY A 97 12.24 -1.50 -11.24
N LYS A 98 11.14 -0.80 -10.94
CA LYS A 98 10.91 -0.16 -9.63
C LYS A 98 10.43 -1.20 -8.62
N HIS A 99 10.89 -1.09 -7.38
CA HIS A 99 10.29 -1.82 -6.27
C HIS A 99 8.92 -1.24 -5.97
N VAL A 100 7.99 -2.06 -5.49
CA VAL A 100 6.60 -1.62 -5.30
C VAL A 100 6.04 -1.95 -3.92
N ILE A 101 5.29 -1.02 -3.37
CA ILE A 101 4.29 -1.29 -2.35
C ILE A 101 2.94 -0.82 -2.89
N VAL A 102 1.92 -1.64 -2.76
CA VAL A 102 0.56 -1.34 -3.23
C VAL A 102 -0.43 -1.49 -2.08
N GLU A 103 -1.37 -0.57 -2.00
CA GLU A 103 -2.48 -0.66 -1.06
C GLU A 103 -3.30 -1.94 -1.24
N LYS A 104 -3.97 -2.33 -0.15
CA LYS A 104 -4.94 -3.42 -0.22
C LYS A 104 -6.31 -2.91 -0.70
N PRO A 105 -7.20 -3.80 -1.16
CA PRO A 105 -6.89 -5.10 -1.73
C PRO A 105 -5.93 -4.95 -2.92
N MET A 106 -5.11 -5.97 -3.19
CA MET A 106 -4.05 -5.90 -4.21
C MET A 106 -4.56 -5.39 -5.58
N ALA A 107 -5.77 -5.76 -5.98
CA ALA A 107 -6.43 -5.32 -7.20
C ALA A 107 -7.97 -5.37 -7.06
N MET A 108 -8.70 -5.01 -8.12
CA MET A 108 -10.17 -5.06 -8.14
C MET A 108 -10.74 -6.49 -8.15
N ASN A 109 -9.98 -7.42 -8.73
CA ASN A 109 -10.40 -8.80 -8.91
C ASN A 109 -9.19 -9.74 -9.00
N SER A 110 -9.45 -11.05 -8.96
CA SER A 110 -8.41 -12.08 -8.98
C SER A 110 -7.63 -12.14 -10.29
N ARG A 111 -8.23 -11.76 -11.42
CA ARG A 111 -7.54 -11.74 -12.73
C ARG A 111 -6.46 -10.67 -12.74
N GLU A 112 -6.79 -9.45 -12.34
CA GLU A 112 -5.80 -8.37 -12.21
C GLU A 112 -4.72 -8.71 -11.18
N ALA A 113 -5.11 -9.25 -10.01
CA ALA A 113 -4.14 -9.66 -9.00
C ALA A 113 -3.17 -10.74 -9.53
N TYR A 114 -3.68 -11.71 -10.31
CA TYR A 114 -2.86 -12.74 -10.93
C TYR A 114 -1.85 -12.16 -11.94
N GLU A 115 -2.27 -11.19 -12.75
CA GLU A 115 -1.34 -10.51 -13.66
C GLU A 115 -0.26 -9.73 -12.90
N MET A 116 -0.62 -9.04 -11.80
CA MET A 116 0.38 -8.37 -10.96
C MET A 116 1.38 -9.36 -10.36
N VAL A 117 0.94 -10.54 -9.90
CA VAL A 117 1.83 -11.59 -9.40
C VAL A 117 2.76 -12.09 -10.51
N ARG A 118 2.23 -12.40 -11.70
CA ARG A 118 3.05 -12.83 -12.85
C ARG A 118 4.13 -11.81 -13.20
N VAL A 119 3.80 -10.52 -13.19
CA VAL A 119 4.76 -9.47 -13.48
C VAL A 119 5.81 -9.39 -12.38
N ALA A 120 5.40 -9.42 -11.11
CA ALA A 120 6.31 -9.40 -9.96
C ALA A 120 7.31 -10.58 -9.99
N GLU A 121 6.83 -11.79 -10.28
CA GLU A 121 7.68 -13.00 -10.42
C GLU A 121 8.65 -12.87 -11.60
N ARG A 122 8.18 -12.32 -12.72
CA ARG A 122 9.01 -12.14 -13.93
C ARG A 122 10.09 -11.08 -13.77
N THR A 123 9.79 -9.96 -13.12
CA THR A 123 10.73 -8.84 -12.96
C THR A 123 11.66 -9.03 -11.76
N GLY A 124 11.26 -9.84 -10.77
CA GLY A 124 12.06 -10.13 -9.58
C GLY A 124 12.23 -8.93 -8.63
N VAL A 125 11.45 -7.86 -8.83
CA VAL A 125 11.51 -6.68 -7.96
C VAL A 125 10.92 -6.99 -6.59
N ILE A 126 11.45 -6.34 -5.55
CA ILE A 126 10.83 -6.35 -4.22
C ILE A 126 9.44 -5.74 -4.34
N ASN A 127 8.44 -6.49 -3.90
CA ASN A 127 7.04 -6.11 -3.96
C ASN A 127 6.33 -6.43 -2.64
N MET A 128 5.32 -5.62 -2.29
CA MET A 128 4.55 -5.80 -1.06
C MET A 128 3.11 -5.29 -1.22
N VAL A 129 2.14 -6.02 -0.65
CA VAL A 129 0.77 -5.53 -0.44
C VAL A 129 0.67 -4.97 0.99
N ALA A 130 0.10 -3.78 1.14
CA ALA A 130 0.06 -3.02 2.40
C ALA A 130 -0.97 -3.56 3.42
N HIS A 131 -0.92 -4.85 3.75
CA HIS A 131 -1.66 -5.41 4.89
C HIS A 131 -0.98 -5.05 6.21
N ASN A 132 -1.04 -3.78 6.58
CA ASN A 132 -0.31 -3.19 7.70
C ASN A 132 -0.64 -3.83 9.07
N TYR A 133 -1.84 -4.36 9.29
CA TYR A 133 -2.22 -4.95 10.58
C TYR A 133 -1.36 -6.14 11.02
N ARG A 134 -0.71 -6.86 10.08
CA ARG A 134 0.20 -7.96 10.44
C ARG A 134 1.44 -7.50 11.22
N PHE A 135 1.76 -6.20 11.14
CA PHE A 135 2.91 -5.59 11.81
C PHE A 135 2.55 -4.98 13.18
N VAL A 136 1.30 -5.07 13.62
CA VAL A 136 0.94 -4.69 14.99
C VAL A 136 1.74 -5.58 15.97
N PRO A 137 2.46 -5.01 16.96
CA PRO A 137 3.33 -5.80 17.83
C PRO A 137 2.65 -7.00 18.50
N ALA A 138 1.39 -6.85 18.91
CA ALA A 138 0.60 -7.95 19.48
C ALA A 138 0.33 -9.09 18.48
N ILE A 139 0.14 -8.76 17.19
CA ILE A 139 -0.02 -9.76 16.13
C ILE A 139 1.30 -10.46 15.84
N VAL A 140 2.41 -9.71 15.80
CA VAL A 140 3.76 -10.28 15.64
C VAL A 140 4.07 -11.24 16.80
N LEU A 141 3.75 -10.86 18.04
CA LEU A 141 3.89 -11.71 19.22
C LEU A 141 3.02 -12.97 19.10
N ALA A 142 1.76 -12.85 18.67
CA ALA A 142 0.89 -14.01 18.47
C ALA A 142 1.52 -15.00 17.46
N ARG A 143 2.08 -14.51 16.35
CA ARG A 143 2.81 -15.35 15.39
C ARG A 143 4.04 -16.00 15.99
N GLN A 144 4.80 -15.29 16.82
CA GLN A 144 5.96 -15.86 17.53
C GLN A 144 5.55 -16.99 18.47
N LEU A 145 4.47 -16.83 19.24
CA LEU A 145 3.94 -17.85 20.15
C LEU A 145 3.41 -19.10 19.42
N ILE A 146 2.80 -18.90 18.24
CA ILE A 146 2.39 -20.01 17.38
C ILE A 146 3.62 -20.72 16.82
N GLY A 147 4.59 -19.97 16.28
CA GLY A 147 5.81 -20.50 15.68
C GLY A 147 6.75 -21.21 16.67
N SER A 148 6.76 -20.78 17.93
CA SER A 148 7.51 -21.45 19.01
C SER A 148 6.85 -22.74 19.50
N GLY A 149 5.62 -23.03 19.08
CA GLY A 149 4.83 -24.16 19.57
C GLY A 149 4.22 -23.97 20.96
N SER A 150 4.32 -22.76 21.54
CA SER A 150 3.80 -22.47 22.89
C SER A 150 2.28 -22.65 23.03
N LEU A 151 1.55 -22.62 21.91
CA LEU A 151 0.10 -22.83 21.86
C LEU A 151 -0.30 -24.23 21.35
N GLY A 152 0.67 -25.10 21.06
CA GLY A 152 0.42 -26.40 20.44
C GLY A 152 -0.19 -26.29 19.04
N ARG A 153 -1.00 -27.28 18.66
CA ARG A 153 -1.68 -27.30 17.36
C ARG A 153 -2.90 -26.37 17.39
N ILE A 154 -2.96 -25.42 16.46
CA ILE A 154 -4.12 -24.56 16.25
C ILE A 154 -5.21 -25.34 15.51
N TYR A 155 -6.42 -25.40 16.09
CA TYR A 155 -7.57 -26.07 15.49
C TYR A 155 -8.61 -25.09 14.92
N HIS A 156 -8.72 -23.90 15.51
CA HIS A 156 -9.74 -22.93 15.15
C HIS A 156 -9.18 -21.50 15.15
N PHE A 157 -9.60 -20.72 14.18
CA PHE A 157 -9.38 -19.29 14.08
C PHE A 157 -10.72 -18.58 13.92
N ARG A 158 -10.92 -17.50 14.68
CA ARG A 158 -12.10 -16.64 14.58
C ARG A 158 -11.67 -15.19 14.64
N ALA A 159 -12.17 -14.39 13.71
CA ALA A 159 -11.90 -12.96 13.66
C ALA A 159 -13.13 -12.18 13.18
N LEU A 160 -13.23 -10.94 13.64
CA LEU A 160 -14.27 -9.99 13.28
C LEU A 160 -13.59 -8.65 13.00
N TYR A 161 -13.90 -8.05 11.86
CA TYR A 161 -13.53 -6.66 11.58
C TYR A 161 -14.80 -5.84 11.40
N LEU A 162 -15.18 -5.15 12.47
CA LEU A 162 -16.44 -4.43 12.57
C LEU A 162 -16.18 -2.93 12.46
N GLN A 163 -16.94 -2.26 11.58
CA GLN A 163 -16.94 -0.81 11.44
C GLN A 163 -18.37 -0.29 11.31
N GLN A 164 -18.58 0.96 11.71
CA GLN A 164 -19.87 1.66 11.66
C GLN A 164 -19.88 2.90 10.76
N SER A 165 -18.79 3.13 10.00
CA SER A 165 -18.59 4.33 9.18
C SER A 165 -19.67 4.56 8.11
N LEU A 166 -20.38 3.50 7.71
CA LEU A 166 -21.47 3.52 6.74
C LEU A 166 -22.79 3.02 7.33
N ALA A 167 -22.94 3.07 8.66
CA ALA A 167 -24.19 2.71 9.34
C ALA A 167 -25.26 3.80 9.21
N ASN A 168 -24.87 5.04 8.89
CA ASN A 168 -25.80 6.13 8.59
C ASN A 168 -26.35 5.99 7.16
N LEU A 169 -27.67 5.89 7.02
CA LEU A 169 -28.35 5.78 5.73
C LEU A 169 -28.16 7.02 4.84
N GLU A 170 -27.88 8.18 5.43
CA GLU A 170 -27.59 9.44 4.73
C GLU A 170 -26.11 9.58 4.34
N ALA A 171 -25.28 8.55 4.58
CA ALA A 171 -23.87 8.60 4.20
C ALA A 171 -23.73 8.77 2.67
N PRO A 172 -22.88 9.70 2.21
CA PRO A 172 -22.76 9.97 0.78
C PRO A 172 -22.18 8.77 0.03
N MET A 173 -22.66 8.58 -1.20
CA MET A 173 -22.14 7.56 -2.12
C MET A 173 -20.70 7.90 -2.54
N THR A 174 -19.73 7.14 -2.04
CA THR A 174 -18.30 7.29 -2.41
C THR A 174 -17.84 6.18 -3.36
N TRP A 175 -16.61 6.26 -3.87
CA TRP A 175 -16.03 5.23 -4.73
C TRP A 175 -16.04 3.84 -4.08
N ARG A 176 -15.91 3.74 -2.74
CA ARG A 176 -15.93 2.47 -1.98
C ARG A 176 -17.25 1.73 -2.07
N LEU A 177 -18.33 2.44 -2.36
CA LEU A 177 -19.68 1.90 -2.50
C LEU A 177 -20.06 1.60 -3.96
N ARG A 178 -19.16 1.88 -4.91
CA ARG A 178 -19.38 1.69 -6.34
C ARG A 178 -18.54 0.53 -6.84
N ARG A 179 -19.19 -0.53 -7.32
CA ARG A 179 -18.51 -1.74 -7.82
C ARG A 179 -17.44 -1.45 -8.88
N GLU A 180 -17.71 -0.49 -9.76
CA GLU A 180 -16.80 -0.07 -10.83
C GLU A 180 -15.45 0.49 -10.33
N TYR A 181 -15.40 1.01 -9.10
CA TYR A 181 -14.17 1.60 -8.52
C TYR A 181 -13.59 0.80 -7.36
N ALA A 182 -14.40 0.00 -6.66
CA ALA A 182 -13.97 -0.77 -5.49
C ALA A 182 -13.86 -2.28 -5.75
N GLY A 183 -14.57 -2.81 -6.75
CA GLY A 183 -14.64 -4.24 -7.07
C GLY A 183 -15.59 -4.98 -6.13
N TYR A 184 -15.30 -4.93 -4.83
CA TYR A 184 -16.12 -5.49 -3.75
C TYR A 184 -16.21 -4.52 -2.57
N GLY A 185 -17.22 -4.72 -1.72
CA GLY A 185 -17.40 -3.94 -0.48
C GLY A 185 -16.59 -4.48 0.69
N THR A 186 -17.25 -4.64 1.83
CA THR A 186 -16.65 -5.02 3.12
C THR A 186 -15.72 -6.23 3.08
N ILE A 187 -16.02 -7.22 2.23
CA ILE A 187 -15.19 -8.43 2.14
C ILE A 187 -13.78 -8.14 1.60
N ALA A 188 -13.63 -7.23 0.63
CA ALA A 188 -12.32 -6.85 0.12
C ALA A 188 -11.70 -5.73 0.95
N ASP A 189 -12.49 -4.79 1.45
CA ASP A 189 -11.97 -3.69 2.26
C ASP A 189 -11.50 -4.16 3.64
N LEU A 190 -12.37 -4.81 4.40
CA LEU A 190 -12.07 -5.27 5.77
C LEU A 190 -11.67 -6.74 5.81
N GLY A 191 -12.41 -7.58 5.10
CA GLY A 191 -12.22 -9.04 5.12
C GLY A 191 -10.84 -9.46 4.62
N SER A 192 -10.24 -8.73 3.68
CA SER A 192 -8.88 -9.02 3.19
C SER A 192 -7.82 -8.94 4.29
N HIS A 193 -7.94 -8.01 5.23
CA HIS A 193 -7.05 -7.96 6.40
C HIS A 193 -7.26 -9.17 7.31
N VAL A 194 -8.50 -9.61 7.50
CA VAL A 194 -8.78 -10.79 8.33
C VAL A 194 -8.22 -12.05 7.68
N ILE A 195 -8.41 -12.21 6.37
CA ILE A 195 -7.85 -13.33 5.60
C ILE A 195 -6.33 -13.30 5.65
N ASP A 196 -5.73 -12.12 5.54
CA ASP A 196 -4.28 -11.97 5.66
C ASP A 196 -3.76 -12.44 7.02
N LEU A 197 -4.38 -11.97 8.10
CA LEU A 197 -4.02 -12.36 9.47
C LEU A 197 -4.22 -13.86 9.72
N ALA A 198 -5.22 -14.48 9.08
CA ALA A 198 -5.43 -15.92 9.18
C ALA A 198 -4.32 -16.75 8.49
N ARG A 199 -3.66 -16.17 7.47
CA ARG A 199 -2.58 -16.82 6.70
C ARG A 199 -1.18 -16.56 7.24
N TYR A 200 -1.01 -15.48 8.01
CA TYR A 200 0.26 -14.98 8.53
C TYR A 200 0.83 -15.85 9.66
#